data_AF-A0AAW1KLT6-F1
#
_entry.id   AF-A0AAW1KLT6-F1
#
_cell.length_a   1.000
_cell.length_b   1.000
_cell.length_c   1.000
_cell.angle_alpha   90.00
_cell.angle_beta   90.00
_cell.angle_gamma   90.00
#
_symmetry.space_group_name_H-M   'P 1'
#
loop_
_entity.id
_entity.type
_entity.pdbx_description
1 polymer ?
#
loop_
_entity_poly.entity_id
_entity_poly.type
_entity_poly.pdbx_seq_one_letter_code
_entity_poly.pdbx_strand_id
1 'polypeptide(L)'
;MFTLCRTCSEQLNQNECTHSDEQRALTGTWVIDEVRKSIEKGYSVLEIYEVWKYHVVNGLFREYIDEYLKIKQQATGWPLGCDSTEEKQKYIQQYLEKEGVKLNPDKIAKNPGLRQVGKAVITSFWGKLGQRENQSKTTIVNEPAQFFSLLTNPTINVNTVQTINENTLVVNWEHKEEVYDPLPTVNVCLAAYTTAQARLKLYSYLEKLDDRVLYYDTDSVIYISRPSEWDVPLGSFLGEMTDELECYGGGSYITTFASGGPKLYAYRVYSPTQDKYHDTIKVKGITINHNTSKIVNFQTLCDMVLKEGEADEPTYVTTKQISRTAMHEVVTKTGRKIFRCNFRKRKLLQDYNSVPYGYKSRKLE
;
A
#
# COMPACT_ATOMS: atom_id res chain seq x y z
N MET A 1 4.67 -8.60 -9.49
CA MET A 1 5.65 -7.58 -9.95
C MET A 1 5.04 -6.91 -11.16
N PHE A 2 5.12 -5.59 -11.33
CA PHE A 2 4.62 -4.93 -12.55
C PHE A 2 5.71 -5.01 -13.62
N THR A 3 5.52 -5.89 -14.61
CA THR A 3 6.52 -6.21 -15.65
C THR A 3 5.89 -6.12 -17.04
N LEU A 4 6.73 -5.92 -18.06
CA LEU A 4 6.38 -5.92 -19.49
C LEU A 4 6.79 -7.22 -20.19
N CYS A 5 7.47 -8.11 -19.47
CA CYS A 5 7.86 -9.44 -19.94
C CYS A 5 7.91 -10.41 -18.76
N ARG A 6 7.15 -11.51 -18.84
CA ARG A 6 7.17 -12.58 -17.83
C ARG A 6 8.60 -13.10 -17.63
N THR A 7 9.24 -13.57 -18.69
CA THR A 7 10.57 -14.21 -18.60
C THR A 7 11.65 -13.25 -18.08
N CYS A 8 11.65 -11.98 -18.49
CA CYS A 8 12.58 -11.00 -17.91
C CYS A 8 12.37 -10.80 -16.41
N SER A 9 11.12 -10.83 -15.93
CA SER A 9 10.82 -10.69 -14.51
C SER A 9 11.24 -11.93 -13.71
N GLU A 10 11.09 -13.13 -14.27
CA GLU A 10 11.49 -14.38 -13.63
C GLU A 10 13.02 -14.50 -13.52
N GLN A 11 13.72 -14.06 -14.56
CA GLN A 11 15.18 -14.10 -14.64
C GLN A 11 15.86 -12.84 -14.06
N LEU A 12 15.08 -11.84 -13.64
CA LEU A 12 15.57 -10.52 -13.22
C LEU A 12 16.51 -9.86 -14.24
N ASN A 13 16.19 -10.00 -15.53
CA ASN A 13 17.03 -9.56 -16.65
C ASN A 13 17.28 -8.04 -16.63
N GLN A 14 18.55 -7.63 -16.49
CA GLN A 14 18.97 -6.24 -16.52
C GLN A 14 19.32 -5.74 -17.93
N ASN A 15 19.41 -6.63 -18.92
CA ASN A 15 19.72 -6.27 -20.31
C ASN A 15 18.48 -5.84 -21.08
N GLU A 16 18.66 -5.46 -22.35
CA GLU A 16 17.51 -5.24 -23.25
C GLU A 16 16.75 -6.57 -23.45
N CYS A 17 15.42 -6.49 -23.55
CA CYS A 17 14.58 -7.66 -23.73
C CYS A 17 14.67 -8.17 -25.18
N THR A 18 15.07 -9.43 -25.37
CA THR A 18 15.14 -10.10 -26.69
C THR A 18 14.11 -11.22 -26.85
N HIS A 19 13.25 -11.41 -25.84
CA HIS A 19 12.24 -12.47 -25.81
C HIS A 19 11.13 -12.27 -26.86
N SER A 20 10.57 -13.38 -27.34
CA SER A 20 9.41 -13.42 -28.22
C SER A 20 8.14 -12.98 -27.50
N ASP A 21 7.06 -12.71 -28.24
CA ASP A 21 5.80 -12.26 -27.64
C ASP A 21 5.17 -13.32 -26.72
N GLU A 22 5.32 -14.61 -27.03
CA GLU A 22 4.87 -15.72 -26.18
C GLU A 22 5.64 -15.80 -24.86
N GLN A 23 6.93 -15.49 -24.89
CA GLN A 23 7.78 -15.44 -23.69
C GLN A 23 7.49 -14.18 -22.85
N ARG A 24 7.10 -13.08 -23.51
CA ARG A 24 6.73 -11.83 -22.84
C ARG A 24 5.35 -11.89 -22.21
N ALA A 25 4.43 -12.65 -22.79
CA ALA A 25 3.04 -12.76 -22.39
C ALA A 25 2.88 -12.99 -20.89
N LEU A 26 1.92 -12.28 -20.30
CA LEU A 26 1.54 -12.44 -18.89
C LEU A 26 0.29 -13.31 -18.82
N THR A 27 0.29 -14.26 -17.91
CA THR A 27 -0.87 -15.11 -17.59
C THR A 27 -1.29 -14.85 -16.15
N GLY A 28 -2.59 -14.69 -15.92
CA GLY A 28 -3.11 -14.33 -14.60
C GLY A 28 -4.60 -14.04 -14.62
N THR A 29 -5.09 -13.55 -13.49
CA THR A 29 -6.49 -13.17 -13.28
C THR A 29 -6.55 -11.68 -12.97
N TRP A 30 -7.40 -10.95 -13.68
CA TRP A 30 -7.53 -9.50 -13.55
C TRP A 30 -8.98 -9.06 -13.54
N VAL A 31 -9.22 -7.89 -12.95
CA VAL A 31 -10.49 -7.19 -13.12
C VAL A 31 -10.54 -6.64 -14.54
N ILE A 32 -11.68 -6.79 -15.21
CA ILE A 32 -11.84 -6.45 -16.63
C ILE A 32 -11.49 -4.98 -16.95
N ASP A 33 -11.67 -4.07 -16.00
CA ASP A 33 -11.35 -2.65 -16.19
C ASP A 33 -9.85 -2.40 -16.35
N GLU A 34 -8.99 -3.16 -15.67
CA GLU A 34 -7.52 -3.08 -15.86
C GLU A 34 -7.10 -3.67 -17.21
N VAL A 35 -7.79 -4.71 -17.67
CA VAL A 35 -7.58 -5.28 -19.01
C VAL A 35 -7.97 -4.27 -20.09
N ARG A 36 -9.13 -3.62 -19.94
CA ARG A 36 -9.57 -2.52 -20.84
C ARG A 36 -8.53 -1.40 -20.89
N LYS A 37 -8.04 -0.95 -19.73
CA LYS A 37 -6.99 0.07 -19.70
C LYS A 37 -5.70 -0.39 -20.36
N SER A 38 -5.35 -1.67 -20.24
CA SER A 38 -4.19 -2.23 -20.92
C SER A 38 -4.38 -2.23 -22.45
N ILE A 39 -5.57 -2.57 -22.95
CA ILE A 39 -5.89 -2.50 -24.39
C ILE A 39 -5.79 -1.06 -24.91
N GLU A 40 -6.29 -0.07 -24.16
CA GLU A 40 -6.11 1.36 -24.49
C GLU A 40 -4.62 1.74 -24.61
N LYS A 41 -3.75 1.06 -23.85
CA LYS A 41 -2.29 1.24 -23.88
C LYS A 41 -1.58 0.43 -24.96
N GLY A 42 -2.32 -0.23 -25.85
CA GLY A 42 -1.78 -0.96 -26.99
C GLY A 42 -1.42 -2.43 -26.69
N TYR A 43 -1.84 -2.97 -25.55
CA TYR A 43 -1.68 -4.40 -25.26
C TYR A 43 -2.72 -5.22 -26.02
N SER A 44 -2.35 -6.44 -26.38
CA SER A 44 -3.26 -7.41 -27.03
C SER A 44 -3.58 -8.57 -26.09
N VAL A 45 -4.82 -9.01 -26.09
CA VAL A 45 -5.25 -10.23 -25.38
C VAL A 45 -4.98 -11.42 -26.29
N LEU A 46 -4.13 -12.34 -25.84
CA LEU A 46 -3.74 -13.52 -26.62
C LEU A 46 -4.74 -14.67 -26.44
N GLU A 47 -5.18 -14.91 -25.20
CA GLU A 47 -6.07 -16.02 -24.86
C GLU A 47 -6.96 -15.63 -23.67
N ILE A 48 -8.20 -16.13 -23.66
CA ILE A 48 -9.17 -15.95 -22.57
C ILE A 48 -9.62 -17.34 -22.12
N TYR A 49 -9.32 -17.67 -20.86
CA TYR A 49 -9.73 -18.94 -20.27
C TYR A 49 -11.14 -18.88 -19.67
N GLU A 50 -11.45 -17.78 -18.97
CA GLU A 50 -12.70 -17.64 -18.22
C GLU A 50 -13.07 -16.17 -18.03
N VAL A 51 -14.38 -15.87 -18.03
CA VAL A 51 -14.91 -14.52 -17.77
C VAL A 51 -16.08 -14.59 -16.80
N TRP A 52 -15.96 -13.86 -15.70
CA TRP A 52 -17.04 -13.71 -14.73
C TRP A 52 -17.74 -12.37 -14.96
N LYS A 53 -19.04 -12.42 -15.24
CA LYS A 53 -19.89 -11.24 -15.44
C LYS A 53 -20.84 -11.09 -14.25
N TYR A 54 -20.85 -9.90 -13.66
CA TYR A 54 -21.67 -9.59 -12.48
C TYR A 54 -22.74 -8.56 -12.82
N HIS A 55 -23.85 -8.61 -12.08
CA HIS A 55 -24.82 -7.52 -12.07
C HIS A 55 -24.27 -6.33 -11.27
N VAL A 56 -24.33 -5.13 -11.85
CA VAL A 56 -23.79 -3.92 -11.22
C VAL A 56 -24.92 -3.13 -10.57
N VAL A 57 -24.74 -2.79 -9.30
CA VAL A 57 -25.62 -1.88 -8.55
C VAL A 57 -24.84 -0.66 -8.09
N ASN A 58 -25.49 0.50 -8.07
CA ASN A 58 -24.91 1.74 -7.58
C ASN A 58 -25.43 2.06 -6.17
N GLY A 59 -24.57 2.66 -5.34
CA GLY A 59 -24.98 3.20 -4.04
C GLY A 59 -25.07 2.20 -2.90
N LEU A 60 -24.68 0.93 -3.09
CA LEU A 60 -24.72 -0.11 -2.05
C LEU A 60 -24.05 0.31 -0.73
N PHE A 61 -22.98 1.10 -0.81
CA PHE A 61 -22.21 1.56 0.35
C PHE A 61 -22.41 3.05 0.66
N ARG A 62 -23.32 3.76 -0.03
CA ARG A 62 -23.44 5.22 0.06
C ARG A 62 -23.69 5.69 1.49
N GLU A 63 -24.80 5.26 2.08
CA GLU A 63 -25.20 5.69 3.43
C GLU A 63 -24.13 5.36 4.48
N TYR A 64 -23.52 4.17 4.35
CA TYR A 64 -22.41 3.75 5.22
C TYR A 64 -21.20 4.69 5.09
N ILE A 65 -20.76 4.98 3.87
CA ILE A 65 -19.62 5.85 3.64
C ILE A 65 -19.92 7.28 4.07
N ASP A 66 -21.10 7.80 3.77
CA ASP A 66 -21.53 9.17 4.10
C ASP A 66 -21.47 9.43 5.61
N GLU A 67 -21.95 8.48 6.43
CA GLU A 67 -21.95 8.61 7.88
C GLU A 67 -20.53 8.68 8.45
N TYR A 68 -19.65 7.76 8.05
CA TYR A 68 -18.27 7.74 8.56
C TYR A 68 -17.38 8.82 7.94
N LEU A 69 -17.68 9.25 6.71
CA LEU A 69 -17.04 10.38 6.06
C LEU A 69 -17.37 11.67 6.81
N LYS A 70 -18.63 11.86 7.21
CA LYS A 70 -19.05 12.97 8.08
C LYS A 70 -18.30 12.99 9.40
N ILE A 71 -18.20 11.84 10.08
CA ILE A 71 -17.46 11.73 11.34
C ILE A 71 -15.99 12.10 11.14
N LYS A 72 -15.34 11.52 10.12
CA LYS A 72 -13.95 11.79 9.78
C LYS A 72 -13.72 13.28 9.47
N GLN A 73 -14.59 13.88 8.68
CA GLN A 73 -14.42 15.27 8.24
C GLN A 73 -14.63 16.25 9.39
N GLN A 74 -15.70 16.08 10.17
CA GLN A 74 -15.95 16.92 11.35
C GLN A 74 -14.80 16.82 12.37
N ALA A 75 -14.26 15.62 12.59
CA ALA A 75 -13.14 15.40 13.50
C ALA A 75 -11.78 15.87 12.95
N THR A 76 -11.68 16.21 11.65
CA THR A 76 -10.47 16.83 11.08
C THR A 76 -10.33 18.27 11.53
N GLY A 77 -11.45 18.96 11.78
CA GLY A 77 -11.50 20.37 12.10
C GLY A 77 -11.74 21.23 10.86
N TRP A 78 -11.72 22.54 11.05
CA TRP A 78 -11.89 23.51 9.97
C TRP A 78 -10.65 23.54 9.06
N PRO A 79 -10.83 23.66 7.73
CA PRO A 79 -9.72 23.91 6.80
C PRO A 79 -8.95 25.19 7.17
N LEU A 80 -7.69 25.27 6.72
CA LEU A 80 -6.89 26.49 6.85
C LEU A 80 -7.53 27.62 6.02
N GLY A 81 -7.57 28.83 6.57
CA GLY A 81 -8.24 29.98 5.94
C GLY A 81 -9.76 29.92 5.98
N CYS A 82 -10.33 29.19 6.94
CA CYS A 82 -11.77 29.12 7.19
C CYS A 82 -12.06 29.71 8.58
N ASP A 83 -11.78 31.00 8.73
CA ASP A 83 -11.81 31.70 10.01
C ASP A 83 -13.13 32.47 10.18
N SER A 84 -13.66 33.01 9.08
CA SER A 84 -14.90 33.79 9.07
C SER A 84 -16.15 32.90 9.09
N THR A 85 -17.28 33.47 9.53
CA THR A 85 -18.58 32.78 9.53
C THR A 85 -19.03 32.44 8.10
N GLU A 86 -18.79 33.34 7.15
CA GLU A 86 -19.12 33.17 5.73
C GLU A 86 -18.30 32.05 5.08
N GLU A 87 -17.01 31.96 5.39
CA GLU A 87 -16.12 30.89 4.90
C GLU A 87 -16.56 29.53 5.43
N LYS A 88 -16.91 29.45 6.72
CA LYS A 88 -17.42 28.23 7.35
C LYS A 88 -18.72 27.75 6.71
N GLN A 89 -19.65 28.68 6.48
CA GLN A 89 -20.92 28.37 5.83
C GLN A 89 -20.72 27.93 4.37
N LYS A 90 -19.83 28.61 3.64
CA LYS A 90 -19.47 28.25 2.27
C LYS A 90 -18.87 26.85 2.20
N TYR A 91 -17.96 26.51 3.13
CA TYR A 91 -17.36 25.19 3.19
C TYR A 91 -18.41 24.09 3.44
N ILE A 92 -19.33 24.29 4.39
CA ILE A 92 -20.41 23.32 4.67
C ILE A 92 -21.31 23.14 3.43
N GLN A 93 -21.67 24.24 2.77
CA GLN A 93 -22.51 24.19 1.57
C GLN A 93 -21.81 23.46 0.42
N GLN A 94 -20.53 23.76 0.17
CA GLN A 94 -19.73 23.08 -0.84
C GLN A 94 -19.58 21.59 -0.55
N TYR A 95 -19.43 21.20 0.72
CA TYR A 95 -19.35 19.80 1.11
C TYR A 95 -20.68 19.07 0.87
N LEU A 96 -21.81 19.71 1.18
CA LEU A 96 -23.13 19.15 0.87
C LEU A 96 -23.34 19.00 -0.64
N GLU A 97 -22.98 20.01 -1.43
CA GLU A 97 -23.15 20.00 -2.89
C GLU A 97 -22.29 18.94 -3.58
N LYS A 98 -21.03 18.80 -3.16
CA LYS A 98 -20.09 17.86 -3.79
C LYS A 98 -20.19 16.44 -3.27
N GLU A 99 -20.30 16.25 -1.96
CA GLU A 99 -20.28 14.92 -1.33
C GLU A 99 -21.69 14.40 -1.01
N GLY A 100 -22.72 15.26 -1.01
CA GLY A 100 -24.05 14.91 -0.49
C GLY A 100 -24.10 14.79 1.04
N VAL A 101 -23.01 15.13 1.74
CA VAL A 101 -22.87 14.93 3.19
C VAL A 101 -23.08 16.25 3.93
N LYS A 102 -24.11 16.31 4.77
CA LYS A 102 -24.37 17.48 5.62
C LYS A 102 -23.51 17.46 6.89
N LEU A 103 -22.51 18.33 6.96
CA LEU A 103 -21.69 18.55 8.14
C LEU A 103 -22.45 19.36 9.21
N ASN A 104 -22.21 19.05 10.49
CA ASN A 104 -22.70 19.84 11.62
C ASN A 104 -21.60 20.80 12.10
N PRO A 105 -21.77 22.14 11.97
CA PRO A 105 -20.79 23.12 12.39
C PRO A 105 -20.31 22.95 13.84
N ASP A 106 -21.21 22.62 14.77
CA ASP A 106 -20.91 22.50 16.20
C ASP A 106 -20.02 21.29 16.52
N LYS A 107 -19.96 20.32 15.60
CA LYS A 107 -19.15 19.11 15.74
C LYS A 107 -17.82 19.22 14.99
N ILE A 108 -17.57 20.29 14.23
CA ILE A 108 -16.32 20.48 13.51
C ILE A 108 -15.26 20.98 14.49
N ALA A 109 -14.42 20.05 14.94
CA ALA A 109 -13.32 20.31 15.84
C ALA A 109 -12.23 19.26 15.65
N LYS A 110 -10.97 19.67 15.79
CA LYS A 110 -9.82 18.76 15.65
C LYS A 110 -9.86 17.70 16.76
N ASN A 111 -10.18 16.47 16.38
CA ASN A 111 -10.21 15.31 17.26
C ASN A 111 -9.49 14.13 16.59
N PRO A 112 -8.19 13.94 16.85
CA PRO A 112 -7.40 12.90 16.19
C PRO A 112 -7.94 11.48 16.40
N GLY A 113 -8.44 11.18 17.61
CA GLY A 113 -8.98 9.86 17.94
C GLY A 113 -10.27 9.56 17.18
N LEU A 114 -11.24 10.48 17.20
CA LEU A 114 -12.49 10.31 16.47
C LEU A 114 -12.27 10.28 14.95
N ARG A 115 -11.34 11.09 14.44
CA ARG A 115 -10.93 11.06 13.03
C ARG A 115 -10.35 9.69 12.67
N GLN A 116 -9.55 9.10 13.54
CA GLN A 116 -9.00 7.76 13.35
C GLN A 116 -10.12 6.72 13.32
N VAL A 117 -11.12 6.80 14.19
CA VAL A 117 -12.28 5.89 14.18
C VAL A 117 -13.02 5.98 12.84
N GLY A 118 -13.41 7.19 12.41
CA GLY A 118 -14.09 7.38 11.12
C GLY A 118 -13.26 6.86 9.94
N LYS A 119 -11.95 7.16 9.91
CA LYS A 119 -11.04 6.64 8.88
C LYS A 119 -10.92 5.11 8.93
N ALA A 120 -10.77 4.53 10.11
CA ALA A 120 -10.56 3.10 10.30
C ALA A 120 -11.76 2.29 9.81
N VAL A 121 -12.98 2.77 10.06
CA VAL A 121 -14.20 2.08 9.62
C VAL A 121 -14.33 2.09 8.09
N ILE A 122 -14.03 3.23 7.44
CA ILE A 122 -14.00 3.33 5.97
C ILE A 122 -12.94 2.39 5.39
N THR A 123 -11.74 2.35 5.97
CA THR A 123 -10.59 1.60 5.39
C THR A 123 -10.59 0.11 5.71
N SER A 124 -11.06 -0.30 6.90
CA SER A 124 -11.03 -1.71 7.34
C SER A 124 -12.07 -2.56 6.63
N PHE A 125 -13.19 -1.95 6.23
CA PHE A 125 -14.29 -2.66 5.57
C PHE A 125 -13.84 -3.35 4.26
N TRP A 126 -13.01 -2.68 3.45
CA TRP A 126 -12.51 -3.24 2.20
C TRP A 126 -11.59 -4.44 2.42
N GLY A 127 -10.74 -4.39 3.45
CA GLY A 127 -9.86 -5.51 3.81
C GLY A 127 -10.64 -6.73 4.27
N LYS A 128 -11.81 -6.54 4.89
CA LYS A 128 -12.69 -7.62 5.34
C LYS A 128 -13.30 -8.39 4.16
N LEU A 129 -13.68 -7.70 3.09
CA LEU A 129 -14.22 -8.33 1.87
C LEU A 129 -13.22 -9.27 1.18
N GLY A 130 -11.92 -9.01 1.32
CA GLY A 130 -10.84 -9.84 0.78
C GLY A 130 -10.16 -10.74 1.81
N GLN A 131 -10.77 -10.97 2.98
CA GLN A 131 -10.17 -11.79 4.02
C GLN A 131 -10.09 -13.26 3.58
N ARG A 132 -8.94 -13.91 3.79
CA ARG A 132 -8.81 -15.37 3.63
C ARG A 132 -9.77 -16.06 4.60
N GLU A 133 -10.69 -16.86 4.06
CA GLU A 133 -11.79 -17.49 4.80
C GLU A 133 -11.28 -18.64 5.69
N ASN A 134 -10.46 -19.51 5.12
CA ASN A 134 -9.84 -20.62 5.84
C ASN A 134 -8.60 -20.15 6.62
N GLN A 135 -8.83 -19.63 7.84
CA GLN A 135 -7.78 -19.26 8.80
C GLN A 135 -7.37 -20.47 9.65
N SER A 136 -6.10 -20.54 10.03
CA SER A 136 -5.66 -21.49 11.06
C SER A 136 -6.40 -21.19 12.37
N LYS A 137 -6.98 -22.22 12.95
CA LYS A 137 -7.67 -22.22 14.24
C LYS A 137 -6.75 -22.83 15.30
N THR A 138 -6.96 -22.42 16.55
CA THR A 138 -6.27 -22.96 17.71
C THR A 138 -7.30 -23.53 18.66
N THR A 139 -7.12 -24.79 19.08
CA THR A 139 -7.98 -25.46 20.06
C THR A 139 -7.14 -25.94 21.22
N ILE A 140 -7.57 -25.60 22.43
CA ILE A 140 -7.03 -26.16 23.67
C ILE A 140 -7.74 -27.48 23.91
N VAL A 141 -6.98 -28.56 24.01
CA VAL A 141 -7.47 -29.92 24.12
C VAL A 141 -7.01 -30.50 25.46
N ASN A 142 -7.97 -30.89 26.30
CA ASN A 142 -7.71 -31.50 27.59
C ASN A 142 -8.13 -32.97 27.66
N GLU A 143 -8.80 -33.48 26.62
CA GLU A 143 -9.35 -34.83 26.56
C GLU A 143 -8.76 -35.59 25.36
N PRO A 144 -8.25 -36.82 25.54
CA PRO A 144 -7.72 -37.63 24.44
C PRO A 144 -8.72 -37.83 23.30
N ALA A 145 -10.01 -37.98 23.62
CA ALA A 145 -11.07 -38.15 22.60
C ALA A 145 -11.17 -36.96 21.65
N GLN A 146 -11.03 -35.73 22.18
CA GLN A 146 -11.04 -34.50 21.36
C GLN A 146 -9.76 -34.39 20.52
N PHE A 147 -8.63 -34.89 21.03
CA PHE A 147 -7.39 -34.89 20.26
C PHE A 147 -7.46 -35.86 19.07
N PHE A 148 -7.90 -37.10 19.32
CA PHE A 148 -8.05 -38.11 18.28
C PHE A 148 -9.12 -37.74 17.27
N SER A 149 -10.20 -37.07 17.69
CA SER A 149 -11.21 -36.58 16.74
C SER A 149 -10.64 -35.54 15.77
N LEU A 150 -9.75 -34.65 16.22
CA LEU A 150 -9.05 -33.71 15.33
C LEU A 150 -8.10 -34.42 14.35
N LEU A 151 -7.34 -35.41 14.83
CA LEU A 151 -6.37 -36.15 13.99
C LEU A 151 -7.04 -37.06 12.95
N THR A 152 -8.20 -37.61 13.28
CA THR A 152 -8.91 -38.57 12.41
C THR A 152 -9.94 -37.89 11.51
N ASN A 153 -10.22 -36.60 11.70
CA ASN A 153 -11.17 -35.89 10.88
C ASN A 153 -10.61 -35.67 9.46
N PRO A 154 -11.22 -36.26 8.41
CA PRO A 154 -10.72 -36.14 7.05
C PRO A 154 -10.80 -34.72 6.48
N THR A 155 -11.55 -33.81 7.11
CA THR A 155 -11.74 -32.42 6.66
C THR A 155 -10.76 -31.44 7.27
N ILE A 156 -9.92 -31.90 8.21
CA ILE A 156 -8.98 -31.07 8.97
C ILE A 156 -7.54 -31.42 8.61
N ASN A 157 -6.70 -30.40 8.50
CA ASN A 157 -5.25 -30.51 8.51
C ASN A 157 -4.73 -30.02 9.86
N VAL A 158 -4.10 -30.90 10.63
CA VAL A 158 -3.43 -30.53 11.88
C VAL A 158 -2.04 -29.99 11.56
N ASN A 159 -1.81 -28.72 11.89
CA ASN A 159 -0.58 -28.00 11.57
C ASN A 159 0.50 -28.22 12.63
N THR A 160 0.12 -28.07 13.91
CA THR A 160 1.04 -28.24 15.04
C THR A 160 0.30 -28.73 16.27
N VAL A 161 0.94 -29.60 17.06
CA VAL A 161 0.47 -30.01 18.38
C VAL A 161 1.52 -29.58 19.38
N GLN A 162 1.13 -28.83 20.41
CA GLN A 162 2.02 -28.35 21.45
C GLN A 162 1.54 -28.83 22.80
N THR A 163 2.42 -29.48 23.56
CA THR A 163 2.14 -29.89 24.93
C THR A 163 2.42 -28.72 25.87
N ILE A 164 1.40 -28.28 26.60
CA ILE A 164 1.54 -27.21 27.60
C ILE A 164 1.89 -27.80 28.96
N ASN A 165 1.20 -28.88 29.34
CA ASN A 165 1.44 -29.66 30.54
C ASN A 165 0.89 -31.09 30.33
N GLU A 166 0.90 -31.91 31.37
CA GLU A 166 0.49 -33.32 31.32
C GLU A 166 -0.96 -33.54 30.82
N ASN A 167 -1.83 -32.55 31.01
CA ASN A 167 -3.27 -32.66 30.73
C ASN A 167 -3.76 -31.68 29.66
N THR A 168 -2.88 -30.90 29.02
CA THR A 168 -3.29 -29.84 28.10
C THR A 168 -2.41 -29.79 26.86
N LEU A 169 -3.05 -29.91 25.71
CA LEU A 169 -2.48 -29.69 24.38
C LEU A 169 -3.05 -28.42 23.76
N VAL A 170 -2.22 -27.71 23.00
CA VAL A 170 -2.65 -26.65 22.09
C VAL A 170 -2.45 -27.15 20.67
N VAL A 171 -3.56 -27.34 19.95
CA VAL A 171 -3.57 -27.88 18.59
C VAL A 171 -3.92 -26.75 17.63
N ASN A 172 -3.00 -26.44 16.70
CA ASN A 172 -3.29 -25.57 15.57
C ASN A 172 -3.68 -26.41 14.36
N TRP A 173 -4.75 -26.02 13.69
CA TRP A 173 -5.31 -26.76 12.57
C TRP A 173 -6.03 -25.82 11.60
N GLU A 174 -6.25 -26.25 10.36
CA GLU A 174 -7.11 -25.57 9.39
C GLU A 174 -8.00 -26.58 8.65
N HIS A 175 -9.05 -26.13 7.99
CA HIS A 175 -9.84 -27.01 7.13
C HIS A 175 -9.05 -27.33 5.85
N LYS A 176 -9.34 -28.45 5.21
CA LYS A 176 -8.92 -28.66 3.82
C LYS A 176 -9.66 -27.68 2.90
N GLU A 177 -9.01 -27.23 1.82
CA GLU A 177 -9.54 -26.18 0.93
C GLU A 177 -10.91 -26.52 0.33
N GLU A 178 -11.24 -27.80 0.18
CA GLU A 178 -12.51 -28.25 -0.40
C GLU A 178 -13.69 -28.23 0.60
N VAL A 179 -13.43 -27.99 1.89
CA VAL A 179 -14.42 -28.27 2.97
C VAL A 179 -14.54 -27.11 3.97
N TYR A 180 -14.04 -25.93 3.64
CA TYR A 180 -14.18 -24.77 4.54
C TYR A 180 -15.54 -24.08 4.35
N ASP A 181 -16.08 -23.54 5.45
CA ASP A 181 -17.29 -22.72 5.39
C ASP A 181 -16.97 -21.31 4.89
N PRO A 182 -17.60 -20.84 3.80
CA PRO A 182 -17.39 -19.48 3.34
C PRO A 182 -17.92 -18.48 4.37
N LEU A 183 -17.23 -17.36 4.50
CA LEU A 183 -17.63 -16.30 5.41
C LEU A 183 -18.68 -15.41 4.74
N PRO A 184 -19.84 -15.15 5.36
CA PRO A 184 -20.89 -14.30 4.77
C PRO A 184 -20.47 -12.84 4.60
N THR A 185 -19.33 -12.46 5.17
CA THR A 185 -18.75 -11.11 5.12
C THR A 185 -17.68 -10.94 4.03
N VAL A 186 -17.31 -12.03 3.33
CA VAL A 186 -16.28 -12.03 2.30
C VAL A 186 -16.92 -11.93 0.92
N ASN A 187 -16.37 -11.06 0.09
CA ASN A 187 -16.71 -10.99 -1.33
C ASN A 187 -15.45 -10.55 -2.09
N VAL A 188 -14.70 -11.55 -2.57
CA VAL A 188 -13.43 -11.32 -3.26
C VAL A 188 -13.59 -10.49 -4.53
N CYS A 189 -14.75 -10.56 -5.19
CA CYS A 189 -15.05 -9.80 -6.40
C CYS A 189 -15.11 -8.31 -6.08
N LEU A 190 -15.85 -7.93 -5.02
CA LEU A 190 -15.92 -6.54 -4.57
C LEU A 190 -14.53 -6.04 -4.13
N ALA A 191 -13.78 -6.84 -3.36
CA ALA A 191 -12.43 -6.48 -2.96
C ALA A 191 -11.50 -6.26 -4.18
N ALA A 192 -11.57 -7.14 -5.18
CA ALA A 192 -10.80 -7.01 -6.42
C ALA A 192 -11.16 -5.72 -7.17
N TYR A 193 -12.45 -5.45 -7.39
CA TYR A 193 -12.91 -4.24 -8.07
C TYR A 193 -12.53 -2.96 -7.31
N THR A 194 -12.68 -2.92 -5.98
CA THR A 194 -12.25 -1.76 -5.17
C THR A 194 -10.76 -1.47 -5.36
N THR A 195 -9.90 -2.50 -5.30
CA THR A 195 -8.46 -2.29 -5.48
C THR A 195 -8.07 -1.95 -6.91
N ALA A 196 -8.75 -2.51 -7.92
CA ALA A 196 -8.54 -2.19 -9.33
C ALA A 196 -8.91 -0.73 -9.63
N GLN A 197 -10.06 -0.28 -9.16
CA GLN A 197 -10.52 1.10 -9.32
C GLN A 197 -9.58 2.09 -8.62
N ALA A 198 -9.08 1.76 -7.42
CA ALA A 198 -8.06 2.57 -6.74
C ALA A 198 -6.75 2.66 -7.54
N ARG A 199 -6.27 1.54 -8.10
CA ARG A 199 -5.08 1.52 -8.96
C ARG A 199 -5.28 2.34 -10.24
N LEU A 200 -6.43 2.20 -10.90
CA LEU A 200 -6.77 2.97 -12.10
C LEU A 200 -6.89 4.47 -11.80
N LYS A 201 -7.45 4.84 -10.64
CA LYS A 201 -7.50 6.23 -10.19
C LYS A 201 -6.11 6.81 -10.01
N LEU A 202 -5.21 6.12 -9.29
CA LEU A 202 -3.81 6.55 -9.17
C LEU A 202 -3.14 6.62 -10.55
N TYR A 203 -3.34 5.59 -11.38
CA TYR A 203 -2.78 5.52 -12.73
C TYR A 203 -3.22 6.70 -13.62
N SER A 204 -4.43 7.23 -13.46
CA SER A 204 -4.90 8.40 -14.21
C SER A 204 -4.05 9.67 -13.98
N TYR A 205 -3.37 9.76 -12.83
CA TYR A 205 -2.40 10.82 -12.56
C TYR A 205 -1.02 10.42 -13.10
N LEU A 206 -0.58 9.18 -12.85
CA LEU A 206 0.72 8.68 -13.33
C LEU A 206 0.85 8.76 -14.85
N GLU A 207 -0.24 8.50 -15.58
CA GLU A 207 -0.32 8.58 -17.03
C GLU A 207 -0.05 9.99 -17.57
N LYS A 208 -0.42 11.03 -16.83
CA LYS A 208 -0.19 12.44 -17.21
C LYS A 208 1.16 12.97 -16.72
N LEU A 209 1.64 12.43 -15.60
CA LEU A 209 2.94 12.78 -15.03
C LEU A 209 4.09 12.14 -15.82
N ASP A 210 3.89 10.91 -16.30
CA ASP A 210 4.83 10.11 -17.09
C ASP A 210 6.23 10.03 -16.46
N ASP A 211 7.26 10.52 -17.15
CA ASP A 211 8.66 10.50 -16.73
C ASP A 211 8.96 11.35 -15.49
N ARG A 212 8.03 12.23 -15.09
CA ARG A 212 8.17 13.08 -13.89
C ARG A 212 7.89 12.32 -12.60
N VAL A 213 7.36 11.10 -12.66
CA VAL A 213 7.06 10.29 -11.48
C VAL A 213 8.34 9.74 -10.86
N LEU A 214 8.63 10.13 -9.63
CA LEU A 214 9.77 9.64 -8.86
C LEU A 214 9.41 8.42 -8.00
N TYR A 215 8.20 8.41 -7.42
CA TYR A 215 7.72 7.32 -6.58
C TYR A 215 6.19 7.34 -6.47
N TYR A 216 5.58 6.18 -6.23
CA TYR A 216 4.16 6.07 -5.90
C TYR A 216 3.90 4.83 -5.04
N ASP A 217 2.96 4.94 -4.11
CA ASP A 217 2.52 3.82 -3.27
C ASP A 217 1.04 3.98 -2.90
N THR A 218 0.22 3.04 -3.37
CA THR A 218 -1.21 2.87 -3.06
C THR A 218 -2.11 4.05 -3.45
N ASP A 219 -1.92 5.21 -2.81
CA ASP A 219 -2.73 6.42 -2.90
C ASP A 219 -1.87 7.71 -2.89
N SER A 220 -0.55 7.58 -3.02
CA SER A 220 0.41 8.70 -3.04
C SER A 220 1.30 8.69 -4.29
N VAL A 221 1.75 9.88 -4.70
CA VAL A 221 2.74 10.08 -5.76
C VAL A 221 3.72 11.18 -5.36
N ILE A 222 5.00 10.96 -5.61
CA ILE A 222 6.07 11.96 -5.55
C ILE A 222 6.55 12.16 -6.98
N TYR A 223 6.58 13.40 -7.44
CA TYR A 223 6.90 13.73 -8.82
C TYR A 223 7.64 15.07 -8.91
N ILE A 224 8.25 15.32 -10.06
CA ILE A 224 8.87 16.60 -10.40
C ILE A 224 7.78 17.56 -10.90
N SER A 225 7.54 18.65 -10.19
CA SER A 225 6.73 19.77 -10.69
C SER A 225 7.62 20.74 -11.46
N ARG A 226 7.14 21.22 -12.62
CA ARG A 226 7.84 22.19 -13.48
C ARG A 226 6.87 23.28 -13.91
N PRO A 227 7.33 24.53 -14.04
CA PRO A 227 6.49 25.61 -14.56
C PRO A 227 5.95 25.27 -15.96
N SER A 228 4.68 25.61 -16.22
CA SER A 228 3.99 25.44 -17.52
C SER A 228 3.66 24.00 -17.93
N GLU A 229 4.00 22.99 -17.13
CA GLU A 229 3.52 21.62 -17.34
C GLU A 229 2.25 21.36 -16.52
N TRP A 230 1.50 20.31 -16.89
CA TRP A 230 0.34 19.90 -16.10
C TRP A 230 0.77 19.50 -14.69
N ASP A 231 0.03 19.99 -13.68
CA ASP A 231 0.27 19.66 -12.27
C ASP A 231 -0.93 18.91 -11.69
N VAL A 232 -0.70 18.12 -10.63
CA VAL A 232 -1.75 17.32 -9.99
C VAL A 232 -2.73 18.26 -9.29
N PRO A 233 -4.03 18.26 -9.67
CA PRO A 233 -5.01 19.12 -9.03
C PRO A 233 -5.19 18.68 -7.58
N LEU A 234 -4.97 19.63 -6.68
CA LEU A 234 -5.19 19.45 -5.26
C LEU A 234 -6.65 19.74 -4.90
N GLY A 235 -7.11 19.10 -3.83
CA GLY A 235 -8.42 19.37 -3.30
C GLY A 235 -8.68 18.71 -1.95
N SER A 236 -9.84 19.06 -1.39
CA SER A 236 -10.24 18.73 -0.01
C SER A 236 -11.40 17.72 0.04
N PHE A 237 -11.85 17.25 -1.12
CA PHE A 237 -12.99 16.36 -1.29
C PHE A 237 -12.55 14.90 -1.50
N LEU A 238 -13.49 13.96 -1.40
CA LEU A 238 -13.23 12.54 -1.47
C LEU A 238 -12.64 12.15 -2.84
N GLY A 239 -11.48 11.50 -2.81
CA GLY A 239 -10.79 11.02 -4.02
C GLY A 239 -9.96 12.09 -4.75
N GLU A 240 -9.90 13.31 -4.23
CA GLU A 240 -8.94 14.34 -4.65
C GLU A 240 -7.57 14.12 -3.98
N MET A 241 -6.53 14.71 -4.56
CA MET A 241 -5.16 14.62 -4.03
C MET A 241 -4.93 15.75 -3.03
N THR A 242 -4.24 15.46 -1.92
CA THR A 242 -3.89 16.45 -0.91
C THR A 242 -2.37 16.63 -0.86
N ASP A 243 -1.90 17.85 -0.65
CA ASP A 243 -0.49 18.11 -0.44
C ASP A 243 -0.07 17.71 0.98
N GLU A 244 0.74 16.65 1.09
CA GLU A 244 1.28 16.19 2.38
C GLU A 244 2.38 17.12 2.92
N LEU A 245 2.98 17.98 2.10
CA LEU A 245 4.06 18.88 2.51
C LEU A 245 3.58 20.12 3.25
N GLU A 246 2.27 20.43 3.22
CA GLU A 246 1.67 21.52 3.99
C GLU A 246 1.96 21.44 5.49
N CYS A 247 2.19 20.24 6.03
CA CYS A 247 2.57 20.05 7.42
C CYS A 247 3.93 20.69 7.80
N TYR A 248 4.78 21.01 6.82
CA TYR A 248 6.03 21.76 7.01
C TYR A 248 5.84 23.27 6.83
N GLY A 249 4.67 23.72 6.41
CA GLY A 249 4.34 25.13 6.12
C GLY A 249 3.89 25.33 4.68
N GLY A 250 3.08 26.37 4.44
CA GLY A 250 2.58 26.70 3.11
C GLY A 250 3.71 26.96 2.10
N GLY A 251 3.58 26.37 0.91
CA GLY A 251 4.60 26.49 -0.15
C GLY A 251 5.86 25.65 0.09
N SER A 252 5.84 24.71 1.05
CA SER A 252 6.94 23.76 1.23
C SER A 252 7.08 22.84 0.02
N TYR A 253 8.31 22.53 -0.38
CA TYR A 253 8.57 21.63 -1.50
C TYR A 253 9.79 20.75 -1.26
N ILE A 254 9.81 19.58 -1.92
CA ILE A 254 10.96 18.67 -1.88
C ILE A 254 12.08 19.22 -2.76
N THR A 255 13.26 19.40 -2.19
CA THR A 255 14.48 19.84 -2.89
C THR A 255 15.35 18.68 -3.33
N THR A 256 15.28 17.54 -2.63
CA THR A 256 16.05 16.34 -2.97
C THR A 256 15.27 15.10 -2.60
N PHE A 257 15.29 14.10 -3.49
CA PHE A 257 14.62 12.82 -3.31
C PHE A 257 15.60 11.69 -3.62
N ALA A 258 15.58 10.63 -2.81
CA ALA A 258 16.36 9.42 -3.02
C ALA A 258 15.47 8.19 -2.82
N SER A 259 15.50 7.23 -3.76
CA SER A 259 14.79 5.96 -3.64
C SER A 259 15.77 4.80 -3.60
N GLY A 260 15.70 4.01 -2.52
CA GLY A 260 16.36 2.71 -2.43
C GLY A 260 15.44 1.55 -2.84
N GLY A 261 14.34 1.83 -3.54
CA GLY A 261 13.36 0.85 -3.98
C GLY A 261 12.05 0.86 -3.17
N PRO A 262 11.17 -0.15 -3.37
CA PRO A 262 9.81 -0.09 -2.84
C PRO A 262 9.77 -0.03 -1.31
N LYS A 263 9.11 1.01 -0.78
CA LYS A 263 9.00 1.31 0.66
C LYS A 263 10.34 1.59 1.35
N LEU A 264 11.33 2.05 0.57
CA LEU A 264 12.58 2.63 1.05
C LEU A 264 12.88 3.90 0.24
N TYR A 265 12.61 5.07 0.84
CA TYR A 265 12.89 6.36 0.21
C TYR A 265 13.15 7.44 1.25
N ALA A 266 13.84 8.50 0.86
CA ALA A 266 14.06 9.67 1.68
C ALA A 266 13.92 10.94 0.84
N TYR A 267 13.56 12.03 1.50
CA TYR A 267 13.44 13.33 0.87
C TYR A 267 13.78 14.45 1.84
N ARG A 268 14.27 15.56 1.29
CA ARG A 268 14.55 16.81 1.98
C ARG A 268 13.55 17.86 1.54
N VAL A 269 12.79 18.41 2.48
CA VAL A 269 11.81 19.48 2.26
C VAL A 269 12.44 20.81 2.65
N TYR A 270 12.28 21.84 1.82
CA TYR A 270 12.52 23.22 2.22
C TYR A 270 11.18 23.87 2.56
N SER A 271 11.10 24.50 3.75
CA SER A 271 9.94 25.26 4.21
C SER A 271 10.25 26.76 4.11
N PRO A 272 9.66 27.48 3.13
CA PRO A 272 9.90 28.91 2.99
C PRO A 272 9.39 29.73 4.17
N THR A 273 8.33 29.26 4.85
CA THR A 273 7.73 29.98 5.98
C THR A 273 8.58 29.91 7.25
N GLN A 274 9.35 28.82 7.42
CA GLN A 274 10.25 28.62 8.56
C GLN A 274 11.72 28.88 8.21
N ASP A 275 12.02 29.10 6.93
CA ASP A 275 13.37 29.15 6.36
C ASP A 275 14.25 27.97 6.82
N LYS A 276 13.71 26.74 6.70
CA LYS A 276 14.35 25.55 7.27
C LYS A 276 14.20 24.31 6.38
N TYR A 277 15.21 23.45 6.46
CA TYR A 277 15.20 22.12 5.85
C TYR A 277 14.73 21.04 6.82
N HIS A 278 13.92 20.10 6.30
CA HIS A 278 13.43 18.94 7.01
C HIS A 278 13.74 17.66 6.26
N ASP A 279 14.47 16.75 6.90
CA ASP A 279 14.81 15.44 6.33
C ASP A 279 13.83 14.38 6.81
N THR A 280 13.30 13.60 5.88
CA THR A 280 12.44 12.47 6.17
C THR A 280 12.95 11.22 5.46
N ILE A 281 12.96 10.10 6.18
CA ILE A 281 13.22 8.78 5.64
C ILE A 281 12.04 7.85 5.95
N LYS A 282 11.66 7.05 4.96
CA LYS A 282 10.63 6.01 5.06
C LYS A 282 11.28 4.68 4.74
N VAL A 283 11.32 3.78 5.73
CA VAL A 283 11.94 2.46 5.60
C VAL A 283 11.01 1.39 6.15
N LYS A 284 10.65 0.42 5.31
CA LYS A 284 9.82 -0.70 5.75
C LYS A 284 10.62 -1.64 6.65
N GLY A 285 10.05 -1.94 7.81
CA GLY A 285 10.54 -3.00 8.68
C GLY A 285 11.71 -2.59 9.57
N ILE A 286 12.13 -1.32 9.59
CA ILE A 286 13.06 -0.79 10.60
C ILE A 286 12.33 0.30 11.37
N THR A 287 12.25 0.13 12.70
CA THR A 287 11.69 1.17 13.57
C THR A 287 12.72 2.28 13.73
N ILE A 288 12.37 3.51 13.34
CA ILE A 288 13.22 4.68 13.52
C ILE A 288 13.10 5.19 14.96
N ASN A 289 14.10 4.88 15.78
CA ASN A 289 14.38 5.52 17.07
C ASN A 289 15.71 6.29 16.99
N HIS A 290 16.08 6.97 18.08
CA HIS A 290 17.30 7.77 18.16
C HIS A 290 18.59 7.02 17.81
N ASN A 291 18.71 5.74 18.16
CA ASN A 291 19.92 4.96 17.85
C ASN A 291 19.94 4.54 16.38
N THR A 292 18.80 4.08 15.86
CA THR A 292 18.71 3.68 14.45
C THR A 292 18.76 4.87 13.51
N SER A 293 18.29 6.06 13.90
CA SER A 293 18.32 7.26 13.04
C SER A 293 19.74 7.78 12.79
N LYS A 294 20.70 7.43 13.64
CA LYS A 294 22.13 7.71 13.39
C LYS A 294 22.68 6.95 12.18
N ILE A 295 22.08 5.80 11.86
CA ILE A 295 22.49 4.91 10.78
C ILE A 295 21.53 5.02 9.59
N VAL A 296 20.23 5.11 9.87
CA VAL A 296 19.14 5.13 8.88
C VAL A 296 18.61 6.56 8.82
N ASN A 297 19.24 7.36 7.99
CA ASN A 297 18.90 8.76 7.74
C ASN A 297 18.96 9.09 6.24
N PHE A 298 18.55 10.31 5.92
CA PHE A 298 18.54 10.85 4.56
C PHE A 298 19.92 10.74 3.89
N GLN A 299 20.98 11.21 4.54
CA GLN A 299 22.33 11.23 3.96
C GLN A 299 22.83 9.82 3.65
N THR A 300 22.69 8.89 4.61
CA THR A 300 23.13 7.51 4.41
C THR A 300 22.40 6.85 3.24
N LEU A 301 21.09 7.11 3.05
CA LEU A 301 20.38 6.58 1.89
C LEU A 301 20.85 7.22 0.57
N CYS A 302 21.09 8.53 0.54
CA CYS A 302 21.64 9.20 -0.64
C CYS A 302 22.99 8.59 -1.04
N ASP A 303 23.89 8.42 -0.07
CA ASP A 303 25.21 7.82 -0.30
C ASP A 303 25.08 6.38 -0.83
N MET A 304 24.16 5.59 -0.26
CA MET A 304 23.89 4.22 -0.73
C MET A 304 23.37 4.18 -2.16
N VAL A 305 22.48 5.08 -2.56
CA VAL A 305 21.96 5.13 -3.93
C VAL A 305 23.06 5.53 -4.91
N LEU A 306 23.91 6.49 -4.54
CA LEU A 306 25.00 6.96 -5.39
C LEU A 306 26.11 5.92 -5.58
N LYS A 307 26.38 5.10 -4.55
CA LYS A 307 27.37 4.00 -4.58
C LYS A 307 26.80 2.66 -5.02
N GLU A 308 25.52 2.59 -5.41
CA GLU A 308 24.89 1.33 -5.80
C GLU A 308 25.65 0.69 -6.99
N GLY A 309 26.10 -0.54 -6.81
CA GLY A 309 26.91 -1.27 -7.81
C GLY A 309 28.40 -1.34 -7.47
N GLU A 310 28.87 -0.54 -6.52
CA GLU A 310 30.17 -0.74 -5.87
C GLU A 310 30.08 -1.87 -4.84
N ALA A 311 31.18 -2.60 -4.64
CA ALA A 311 31.27 -3.62 -3.60
C ALA A 311 31.37 -2.95 -2.22
N ASP A 312 30.24 -2.54 -1.66
CA ASP A 312 30.17 -1.96 -0.31
C ASP A 312 29.71 -3.00 0.73
N GLU A 313 30.18 -2.85 1.96
CA GLU A 313 29.76 -3.71 3.05
C GLU A 313 28.29 -3.42 3.43
N PRO A 314 27.46 -4.45 3.65
CA PRO A 314 26.07 -4.24 4.05
C PRO A 314 25.98 -3.48 5.37
N THR A 315 25.20 -2.40 5.39
CA THR A 315 24.93 -1.66 6.63
C THR A 315 23.97 -2.46 7.51
N TYR A 316 24.40 -2.78 8.74
CA TYR A 316 23.60 -3.54 9.69
C TYR A 316 22.96 -2.63 10.75
N VAL A 317 21.66 -2.84 10.96
CA VAL A 317 20.88 -2.18 12.01
C VAL A 317 20.48 -3.22 13.04
N THR A 318 20.93 -3.02 14.27
CA THR A 318 20.55 -3.90 15.39
C THR A 318 19.27 -3.39 16.02
N THR A 319 18.26 -4.27 16.10
CA THR A 319 16.96 -3.96 16.71
C THR A 319 16.59 -5.01 17.74
N LYS A 320 16.12 -4.59 18.91
CA LYS A 320 15.49 -5.50 19.87
C LYS A 320 14.03 -5.67 19.49
N GLN A 321 13.58 -6.92 19.37
CA GLN A 321 12.21 -7.26 19.02
C GLN A 321 11.64 -8.21 20.06
N ILE A 322 10.41 -7.92 20.50
CA ILE A 322 9.63 -8.87 21.29
C ILE A 322 9.11 -9.91 20.32
N SER A 323 9.40 -11.17 20.60
CA SER A 323 8.95 -12.31 19.81
C SER A 323 8.36 -13.36 20.72
N ARG A 324 7.43 -14.15 20.19
CA ARG A 324 6.87 -15.29 20.90
C ARG A 324 7.57 -16.56 20.43
N THR A 325 8.02 -17.41 21.34
CA THR A 325 8.57 -18.72 20.98
C THR A 325 7.47 -19.65 20.49
N ALA A 326 7.84 -20.80 19.94
CA ALA A 326 6.86 -21.86 19.64
C ALA A 326 6.06 -22.23 20.89
N MET A 327 6.69 -22.21 22.08
CA MET A 327 6.05 -22.50 23.37
C MET A 327 5.31 -21.32 23.99
N HIS A 328 4.92 -20.33 23.18
CA HIS A 328 4.18 -19.15 23.61
C HIS A 328 4.90 -18.23 24.62
N GLU A 329 6.19 -18.45 24.89
CA GLU A 329 6.97 -17.60 25.79
C GLU A 329 7.31 -16.27 25.11
N VAL A 330 7.18 -15.18 25.86
CA VAL A 330 7.53 -13.84 25.38
C VAL A 330 9.01 -13.59 25.64
N VAL A 331 9.80 -13.52 24.58
CA VAL A 331 11.25 -13.29 24.67
C VAL A 331 11.67 -12.05 23.89
N THR A 332 12.62 -11.31 24.44
CA THR A 332 13.27 -10.21 23.72
C THR A 332 14.46 -10.76 22.94
N LYS A 333 14.36 -10.77 21.61
CA LYS A 333 15.45 -11.19 20.71
C LYS A 333 16.14 -9.97 20.11
N THR A 334 17.46 -9.99 20.10
CA THR A 334 18.27 -9.04 19.32
C THR A 334 18.32 -9.54 17.88
N GLY A 335 17.65 -8.83 16.98
CA GLY A 335 17.69 -9.10 15.54
C GLY A 335 18.62 -8.11 14.84
N ARG A 336 19.34 -8.59 13.82
CA ARG A 336 20.05 -7.73 12.87
C ARG A 336 19.24 -7.62 11.59
N LYS A 337 19.09 -6.39 11.09
CA LYS A 337 18.45 -6.09 9.81
C LYS A 337 19.49 -5.47 8.89
N ILE A 338 19.43 -5.83 7.62
CA ILE A 338 20.29 -5.24 6.60
C ILE A 338 19.57 -4.02 6.05
N PHE A 339 20.21 -2.87 6.13
CA PHE A 339 19.79 -1.63 5.51
C PHE A 339 20.55 -1.46 4.20
N ARG A 340 19.84 -1.61 3.08
CA ARG A 340 20.40 -1.53 1.72
C ARG A 340 19.31 -1.18 0.72
N CYS A 341 19.71 -0.67 -0.44
CA CYS A 341 18.84 -0.53 -1.59
C CYS A 341 18.34 -1.91 -2.08
N ASN A 342 17.15 -1.93 -2.69
CA ASN A 342 16.52 -3.11 -3.23
C ASN A 342 15.87 -2.81 -4.59
N PHE A 343 16.70 -2.89 -5.63
CA PHE A 343 16.27 -2.68 -7.01
C PHE A 343 15.84 -3.98 -7.73
N ARG A 344 15.56 -5.07 -7.02
CA ARG A 344 15.19 -6.38 -7.62
C ARG A 344 13.81 -6.44 -8.28
N LYS A 345 13.06 -5.34 -8.29
CA LYS A 345 11.68 -5.28 -8.80
C LYS A 345 11.54 -4.56 -10.13
N ARG A 346 12.63 -3.93 -10.59
CA ARG A 346 12.71 -3.11 -11.82
C ARG A 346 14.11 -3.26 -12.41
N LYS A 347 14.29 -2.83 -13.65
CA LYS A 347 15.60 -2.63 -14.26
C LYS A 347 16.09 -1.22 -13.93
N LEU A 348 17.26 -1.11 -13.33
CA LEU A 348 17.91 0.19 -13.07
C LEU A 348 18.69 0.61 -14.32
N LEU A 349 18.59 1.90 -14.67
CA LEU A 349 19.32 2.52 -15.77
C LEU A 349 20.51 3.31 -15.21
N GLN A 350 21.46 3.66 -16.09
CA GLN A 350 22.71 4.35 -15.68
C GLN A 350 22.48 5.77 -15.14
N ASP A 351 21.35 6.39 -15.50
CA ASP A 351 20.93 7.72 -15.08
C ASP A 351 20.07 7.71 -13.80
N TYR A 352 20.13 6.61 -13.03
CA TYR A 352 19.31 6.36 -11.83
C TYR A 352 17.80 6.22 -12.09
N ASN A 353 17.35 6.28 -13.35
CA ASN A 353 15.96 5.93 -13.67
C ASN A 353 15.74 4.43 -13.54
N SER A 354 14.48 4.03 -13.36
CA SER A 354 14.13 2.62 -13.35
C SER A 354 12.94 2.32 -14.23
N VAL A 355 13.04 1.25 -15.02
CA VAL A 355 11.99 0.80 -15.94
C VAL A 355 11.50 -0.59 -15.54
N PRO A 356 10.26 -0.96 -15.89
CA PRO A 356 9.81 -2.33 -15.67
C PRO A 356 10.69 -3.34 -16.42
N TYR A 357 10.80 -4.56 -15.89
CA TYR A 357 11.43 -5.65 -16.63
C TYR A 357 10.74 -5.86 -17.98
N GLY A 358 11.52 -6.10 -19.04
CA GLY A 358 10.97 -6.25 -20.38
C GLY A 358 10.76 -4.94 -21.16
N TYR A 359 11.08 -3.78 -20.57
CA TYR A 359 11.08 -2.50 -21.29
C TYR A 359 12.06 -2.54 -22.46
N LYS A 360 11.56 -2.15 -23.65
CA LYS A 360 12.36 -1.92 -24.85
C LYS A 360 12.35 -0.42 -25.11
N SER A 361 13.53 0.20 -25.21
CA SER A 361 13.59 1.59 -25.68
C SER A 361 13.04 1.62 -27.11
N ARG A 362 12.23 2.62 -27.43
CA ARG A 362 11.93 2.90 -28.84
C ARG A 362 13.26 3.29 -29.47
N LYS A 363 13.75 2.48 -30.42
CA LYS A 363 14.75 2.98 -31.36
C LYS A 363 14.06 4.12 -32.09
N LEU A 364 14.59 5.33 -31.94
CA LEU A 364 14.25 6.42 -32.86
C LEU A 364 14.72 5.93 -34.23
N GLU A 365 13.78 5.55 -35.09
CA GLU A 365 14.02 5.37 -36.52
C GLU A 365 14.19 6.72 -37.20
#